data_AF-A0A1V4VRG9-F1
#
_entry.id   AF-A0A1V4VRG9-F1
#
_cell.length_a   1.000
_cell.length_b   1.000
_cell.length_c   1.000
_cell.angle_alpha   90.00
_cell.angle_beta   90.00
_cell.angle_gamma   90.00
#
_symmetry.space_group_name_H-M   'P 1'
#
loop_
_entity.id
_entity.type
_entity.pdbx_description
1 polymer ?
#
loop_
_entity_poly.entity_id
_entity_poly.type
_entity_poly.pdbx_seq_one_letter_code
_entity_poly.pdbx_strand_id
1 'polypeptide(L)'
;MSRVKEAVSCFAEGYSCSQAVFSTYASQLGLDRETSLRVACTFGGGMAGMGETCGAVTGALMVIGLKYGNTNTRDKHEREKIYEVVRGFVSKFQMINGSIKCKDLLGCDISTAKGKEIAREKQLFTAWIIKMPHQISVYSFPDHDTRTWTLWGGAMGESTYCPVFNWFWPKVVGLQKRKY
;
A
#
# COMPACT_ATOMS: atom_id res chain seq x y z
N MET A 1 10.72 -9.95 13.04
CA MET A 1 9.81 -10.50 11.99
C MET A 1 9.71 -9.49 10.85
N SER A 2 9.45 -9.92 9.61
CA SER A 2 9.20 -8.95 8.52
C SER A 2 7.84 -8.26 8.72
N ARG A 3 7.72 -6.99 8.34
CA ARG A 3 6.47 -6.21 8.46
C ARG A 3 5.30 -6.86 7.71
N VAL A 4 5.62 -7.50 6.60
CA VAL A 4 4.73 -8.38 5.86
C VAL A 4 4.08 -9.43 6.76
N LYS A 5 4.88 -10.17 7.53
CA LYS A 5 4.40 -11.22 8.43
C LYS A 5 3.59 -10.66 9.59
N GLU A 6 3.98 -9.49 10.10
CA GLU A 6 3.26 -8.80 11.17
C GLU A 6 1.86 -8.37 10.72
N ALA A 7 1.73 -7.77 9.52
CA ALA A 7 0.42 -7.43 8.96
C ALA A 7 -0.45 -8.66 8.71
N VAL A 8 0.13 -9.75 8.18
CA VAL A 8 -0.60 -11.01 7.98
C VAL A 8 -1.06 -11.61 9.33
N SER A 9 -0.20 -11.57 10.36
CA SER A 9 -0.57 -12.00 11.71
C SER A 9 -1.70 -11.16 12.29
N CYS A 10 -1.61 -9.83 12.15
CA CYS A 10 -2.67 -8.93 12.62
C CYS A 10 -4.01 -9.21 11.93
N PHE A 11 -4.01 -9.54 10.64
CA PHE A 11 -5.23 -9.96 9.96
C PHE A 11 -5.75 -11.31 10.47
N ALA A 12 -4.85 -12.27 10.72
CA ALA A 12 -5.21 -13.57 11.27
C ALA A 12 -5.79 -13.50 12.69
N GLU A 13 -5.44 -12.46 13.47
CA GLU A 13 -6.05 -12.14 14.77
C GLU A 13 -7.52 -11.67 14.65
N GLY A 14 -8.06 -11.48 13.44
CA GLY A 14 -9.44 -11.06 13.19
C GLY A 14 -9.62 -9.58 12.89
N TYR A 15 -8.53 -8.80 12.82
CA TYR A 15 -8.59 -7.41 12.40
C TYR A 15 -8.78 -7.28 10.89
N SER A 16 -9.37 -6.16 10.47
CA SER A 16 -9.57 -5.87 9.04
C SER A 16 -8.27 -5.60 8.30
N CYS A 17 -8.31 -5.65 6.96
CA CYS A 17 -7.14 -5.40 6.11
C CYS A 17 -6.55 -3.98 6.27
N SER A 18 -7.38 -2.97 6.55
CA SER A 18 -6.91 -1.61 6.88
C SER A 18 -6.20 -1.56 8.22
N GLN A 19 -6.76 -2.21 9.25
CA GLN A 19 -6.17 -2.29 10.59
C GLN A 19 -4.82 -3.01 10.56
N ALA A 20 -4.75 -4.14 9.86
CA ALA A 20 -3.55 -4.93 9.71
C ALA A 20 -2.40 -4.11 9.10
N VAL A 21 -2.66 -3.40 8.00
CA VAL A 21 -1.63 -2.57 7.36
C VAL A 21 -1.30 -1.35 8.23
N PHE A 22 -2.29 -0.57 8.64
CA PHE A 22 -2.01 0.69 9.34
C PHE A 22 -1.30 0.47 10.67
N SER A 23 -1.78 -0.42 11.54
CA SER A 23 -1.18 -0.66 12.85
C SER A 23 0.26 -1.20 12.80
N THR A 24 0.57 -2.02 11.78
CA THR A 24 1.91 -2.58 11.58
C THR A 24 2.96 -1.51 11.25
N TYR A 25 2.58 -0.49 10.47
CA TYR A 25 3.52 0.56 10.03
C TYR A 25 3.44 1.82 10.89
N ALA A 26 2.27 2.16 11.43
CA ALA A 26 2.08 3.34 12.28
C ALA A 26 2.84 3.24 13.60
N SER A 27 3.00 2.03 14.14
CA SER A 27 3.83 1.77 15.33
C SER A 27 5.29 2.22 15.18
N GLN A 28 5.83 2.22 13.96
CA GLN A 28 7.19 2.68 13.66
C GLN A 28 7.29 4.20 13.60
N LEU A 29 6.16 4.87 13.41
CA LEU A 29 6.05 6.33 13.33
C LEU A 29 5.62 6.92 14.69
N GLY A 30 5.67 6.12 15.75
CA GLY A 30 5.37 6.55 17.12
C GLY A 30 3.88 6.54 17.48
N LEU A 31 2.99 6.07 16.60
CA LEU A 31 1.57 5.94 16.92
C LEU A 31 1.31 4.63 17.66
N ASP A 32 0.58 4.68 18.77
CA ASP A 32 0.27 3.48 19.54
C ASP A 32 -0.63 2.52 18.76
N ARG A 33 -0.47 1.21 19.02
CA ARG A 33 -1.20 0.15 18.29
C ARG A 33 -2.70 0.26 18.50
N GLU A 34 -3.16 0.59 19.71
CA GLU A 34 -4.58 0.65 20.04
C GLU A 34 -5.30 1.76 19.25
N THR A 35 -4.74 2.97 19.25
CA THR A 35 -5.22 4.09 18.44
C THR A 35 -5.17 3.76 16.97
N SER A 36 -4.08 3.14 16.50
CA SER A 36 -3.98 2.71 15.10
C SER A 36 -5.11 1.75 14.70
N LEU A 37 -5.38 0.73 15.53
CA LEU A 37 -6.46 -0.23 15.31
C LEU A 37 -7.85 0.43 15.35
N ARG A 38 -8.07 1.37 16.27
CA ARG A 38 -9.34 2.11 16.39
C ARG A 38 -9.60 3.00 15.18
N VAL A 39 -8.59 3.75 14.73
CA VAL A 39 -8.73 4.65 13.57
C VAL A 39 -9.01 3.87 12.29
N ALA A 40 -8.34 2.73 12.09
CA ALA A 40 -8.45 1.99 10.83
C ALA A 40 -9.64 1.01 10.74
N CYS A 41 -10.46 0.84 11.79
CA CYS A 41 -11.44 -0.26 11.89
C CYS A 41 -12.56 -0.22 10.83
N THR A 42 -12.97 0.97 10.39
CA THR A 42 -14.12 1.14 9.50
C THR A 42 -13.77 0.97 8.02
N PHE A 43 -12.48 0.90 7.68
CA PHE A 43 -12.02 0.86 6.29
C PHE A 43 -11.95 -0.56 5.71
N GLY A 44 -12.18 -1.58 6.54
CA GLY A 44 -12.24 -2.99 6.13
C GLY A 44 -13.32 -3.28 5.10
N GLY A 45 -13.09 -4.28 4.24
CA GLY A 45 -14.07 -4.67 3.21
C GLY A 45 -14.35 -3.58 2.17
N GLY A 46 -13.42 -2.63 2.01
CA GLY A 46 -13.57 -1.54 1.06
C GLY A 46 -14.42 -0.39 1.59
N MET A 47 -14.18 0.00 2.85
CA MET A 47 -15.03 0.85 3.70
C MET A 47 -16.34 0.17 4.08
N ALA A 48 -16.35 -0.42 5.27
CA ALA A 48 -17.48 -1.11 5.90
C ALA A 48 -18.20 -2.18 5.05
N GLY A 49 -17.49 -2.84 4.13
CA GLY A 49 -18.06 -3.91 3.31
C GLY A 49 -18.86 -3.43 2.10
N MET A 50 -18.69 -2.17 1.68
CA MET A 50 -19.34 -1.64 0.47
C MET A 50 -18.63 -2.08 -0.83
N GLY A 51 -17.46 -2.71 -0.75
CA GLY A 51 -16.72 -3.16 -1.94
C GLY A 51 -16.01 -2.05 -2.70
N GLU A 52 -15.93 -0.84 -2.13
CA GLU A 52 -15.28 0.33 -2.72
C GLU A 52 -13.78 0.34 -2.42
N THR A 53 -13.17 1.49 -2.14
CA THR A 53 -11.71 1.64 -2.00
C THR A 53 -11.10 0.65 -1.01
N CYS A 54 -10.16 -0.17 -1.49
CA CYS A 54 -9.49 -1.23 -0.74
C CYS A 54 -8.98 -0.75 0.63
N GLY A 55 -9.37 -1.43 1.71
CA GLY A 55 -8.99 -1.06 3.07
C GLY A 55 -7.48 -1.08 3.30
N ALA A 56 -6.75 -2.01 2.69
CA ALA A 56 -5.30 -2.07 2.81
C ALA A 56 -4.59 -0.92 2.08
N VAL A 57 -5.13 -0.47 0.93
CA VAL A 57 -4.67 0.76 0.24
C VAL A 57 -4.92 1.96 1.15
N THR A 58 -6.13 2.08 1.69
CA THR A 58 -6.47 3.17 2.63
C THR A 58 -5.57 3.19 3.86
N GLY A 59 -5.27 2.03 4.45
CA GLY A 59 -4.32 1.91 5.56
C GLY A 59 -2.92 2.38 5.17
N ALA A 60 -2.43 2.04 3.97
CA ALA A 60 -1.15 2.55 3.48
C ALA A 60 -1.14 4.07 3.27
N LEU A 61 -2.25 4.65 2.77
CA LEU A 61 -2.38 6.11 2.65
C LEU A 61 -2.34 6.81 4.02
N MET A 62 -2.93 6.20 5.05
CA MET A 62 -2.82 6.71 6.42
C MET A 62 -1.38 6.69 6.93
N VAL A 63 -0.59 5.66 6.59
CA VAL A 63 0.84 5.62 6.93
C VAL A 63 1.61 6.74 6.23
N ILE A 64 1.33 6.98 4.94
CA ILE A 64 1.94 8.09 4.19
C ILE A 64 1.59 9.43 4.85
N GLY A 65 0.32 9.63 5.19
CA GLY A 65 -0.14 10.83 5.89
C GLY A 65 0.49 10.98 7.27
N LEU A 66 0.71 9.89 8.00
CA LEU A 66 1.36 9.93 9.31
C LEU A 66 2.86 10.27 9.19
N LYS A 67 3.56 9.78 8.16
CA LYS A 67 5.00 10.03 7.94
C LYS A 67 5.28 11.42 7.38
N TYR A 68 4.46 11.88 6.44
CA TYR A 68 4.75 13.09 5.65
C TYR A 68 3.70 14.19 5.79
N GLY A 69 2.61 13.94 6.53
CA GLY A 69 1.52 14.90 6.71
C GLY A 69 1.99 16.21 7.33
N ASN A 70 1.42 17.32 6.84
CA ASN A 70 1.61 18.61 7.47
C ASN A 70 0.48 18.90 8.46
N THR A 71 0.82 19.62 9.53
CA THR A 71 -0.14 20.16 10.50
C THR A 71 -0.31 21.67 10.36
N ASN A 72 0.58 22.31 9.58
CA ASN A 72 0.52 23.74 9.28
C ASN A 72 -0.20 23.98 7.95
N THR A 73 -1.38 24.61 8.03
CA THR A 73 -2.25 24.88 6.87
C THR A 73 -1.70 25.92 5.89
N ARG A 74 -0.62 26.62 6.26
CA ARG A 74 -0.02 27.69 5.43
C ARG A 74 0.95 27.16 4.37
N ASP A 75 1.42 25.93 4.48
CA ASP A 75 2.32 25.33 3.48
C ASP A 75 1.56 24.49 2.46
N LYS A 76 1.16 25.14 1.36
CA LYS A 76 0.50 24.48 0.23
C LYS A 76 1.46 23.57 -0.56
N HIS A 77 2.75 23.85 -0.55
CA HIS A 77 3.74 23.08 -1.30
C HIS A 77 3.99 21.71 -0.68
N GLU A 78 4.02 21.61 0.64
CA GLU A 78 4.12 20.33 1.34
C GLU A 78 2.92 19.42 1.06
N ARG A 79 1.71 19.99 1.03
CA ARG A 79 0.49 19.23 0.71
C ARG A 79 0.55 18.61 -0.70
N GLU A 80 1.01 19.36 -1.69
CA GLU A 80 1.10 18.86 -3.06
C GLU A 80 2.11 17.72 -3.19
N LYS A 81 3.27 17.82 -2.51
CA LYS A 81 4.28 16.74 -2.48
C LYS A 81 3.71 15.44 -1.93
N ILE A 82 2.93 15.51 -0.85
CA ILE A 82 2.27 14.31 -0.28
C ILE A 82 1.30 13.71 -1.30
N TYR A 83 0.55 14.57 -2.01
CA TYR A 83 -0.40 14.10 -3.02
C TYR A 83 0.31 13.44 -4.21
N GLU A 84 1.48 13.92 -4.62
CA GLU A 84 2.31 13.24 -5.61
C GLU A 84 2.76 11.85 -5.15
N VAL A 85 3.19 11.71 -3.89
CA VAL A 85 3.56 10.42 -3.30
C VAL A 85 2.35 9.47 -3.28
N VAL A 86 1.19 9.96 -2.84
CA VAL A 86 -0.06 9.19 -2.81
C VAL A 86 -0.50 8.77 -4.21
N ARG A 87 -0.49 9.69 -5.20
CA ARG A 87 -0.83 9.38 -6.59
C ARG A 87 0.12 8.34 -7.16
N GLY A 88 1.42 8.48 -6.94
CA GLY A 88 2.44 7.51 -7.36
C GLY A 88 2.22 6.12 -6.76
N PHE A 89 1.89 6.04 -5.47
CA PHE A 89 1.55 4.78 -4.81
C PHE A 89 0.29 4.14 -5.41
N VAL A 90 -0.79 4.92 -5.57
CA VAL A 90 -2.06 4.43 -6.10
C VAL A 90 -1.90 3.97 -7.55
N SER A 91 -1.22 4.74 -8.40
CA SER A 91 -0.98 4.37 -9.80
C SER A 91 -0.19 3.08 -9.91
N LYS A 92 0.88 2.91 -9.12
CA LYS A 92 1.64 1.65 -9.08
C LYS A 92 0.79 0.48 -8.59
N PHE A 93 -0.02 0.69 -7.55
CA PHE A 93 -0.93 -0.34 -7.06
C PHE A 93 -1.93 -0.77 -8.15
N GLN A 94 -2.50 0.19 -8.88
CA GLN A 94 -3.41 -0.06 -10.00
C GLN A 94 -2.72 -0.77 -11.16
N MET A 95 -1.48 -0.41 -11.51
CA MET A 95 -0.73 -1.09 -12.58
C MET A 95 -0.49 -2.57 -12.27
N ILE A 96 -0.23 -2.91 -11.01
CA ILE A 96 0.07 -4.29 -10.59
C ILE A 96 -1.22 -5.11 -10.44
N ASN A 97 -2.27 -4.52 -9.88
CA ASN A 97 -3.47 -5.24 -9.44
C ASN A 97 -4.72 -4.96 -10.28
N GLY A 98 -4.64 -4.05 -11.25
CA GLY A 98 -5.72 -3.65 -12.16
C GLY A 98 -6.74 -2.66 -11.59
N SER A 99 -6.99 -2.67 -10.27
CA SER A 99 -7.94 -1.76 -9.62
C SER A 99 -7.50 -1.41 -8.20
N ILE A 100 -8.19 -0.44 -7.60
CA ILE A 100 -8.13 -0.13 -6.16
C ILE A 100 -9.44 -0.43 -5.44
N LYS A 101 -10.48 -0.86 -6.17
CA LYS A 101 -11.79 -1.19 -5.59
C LYS A 101 -11.77 -2.64 -5.11
N CYS A 102 -12.23 -2.85 -3.88
CA CYS A 102 -12.20 -4.12 -3.19
C CYS A 102 -13.00 -5.19 -3.96
N LYS A 103 -14.15 -4.83 -4.54
CA LYS A 103 -14.95 -5.77 -5.34
C LYS A 103 -14.25 -6.23 -6.61
N ASP A 104 -13.53 -5.33 -7.28
CA ASP A 104 -12.77 -5.65 -8.49
C ASP A 104 -11.56 -6.53 -8.15
N LEU A 105 -10.84 -6.19 -7.07
CA LEU A 105 -9.68 -6.94 -6.59
C LEU A 105 -10.04 -8.36 -6.17
N LEU A 106 -11.20 -8.55 -5.55
CA LEU A 106 -11.70 -9.86 -5.13
C LEU A 106 -12.44 -10.59 -6.25
N GLY A 107 -12.79 -9.92 -7.36
CA GLY A 107 -13.61 -10.48 -8.43
C GLY A 107 -15.04 -10.84 -7.98
N CYS A 108 -15.53 -10.26 -6.89
CA CYS A 108 -16.88 -10.49 -6.38
C CYS A 108 -17.43 -9.26 -5.65
N ASP A 109 -18.75 -9.06 -5.75
CA ASP A 109 -19.40 -7.92 -5.12
C ASP A 109 -19.77 -8.19 -3.66
N ILE A 110 -18.84 -7.86 -2.77
CA ILE A 110 -19.00 -8.00 -1.32
C ILE A 110 -19.99 -7.01 -0.70
N SER A 111 -20.61 -6.11 -1.47
CA SER A 111 -21.72 -5.28 -0.97
C SER A 111 -23.00 -6.12 -0.80
N THR A 112 -23.12 -7.23 -1.52
CA THR A 112 -24.26 -8.14 -1.48
C THR A 112 -24.05 -9.29 -0.49
N ALA A 113 -25.14 -9.83 0.09
CA ALA A 113 -25.07 -10.98 0.98
C ALA A 113 -24.42 -12.20 0.31
N LYS A 114 -24.83 -12.50 -0.93
CA LYS A 114 -24.28 -13.59 -1.74
C LYS A 114 -22.80 -13.41 -2.05
N GLY A 115 -22.36 -12.19 -2.39
CA GLY A 115 -20.94 -11.92 -2.63
C GLY A 115 -20.08 -12.03 -1.37
N LYS A 116 -20.61 -11.63 -0.20
CA LYS A 116 -19.93 -11.86 1.09
C LYS A 116 -19.75 -13.34 1.40
N GLU A 117 -20.77 -14.15 1.13
CA GLU A 117 -20.71 -15.61 1.32
C GLU A 117 -19.65 -16.24 0.41
N ILE A 118 -19.69 -15.94 -0.89
CA ILE A 118 -18.67 -16.39 -1.86
C ILE A 118 -17.26 -15.99 -1.42
N ALA A 119 -17.08 -14.74 -0.97
CA ALA A 119 -15.77 -14.25 -0.53
C ALA A 119 -15.25 -14.98 0.72
N ARG A 120 -16.15 -15.38 1.63
CA ARG A 120 -15.82 -16.18 2.82
C ARG A 120 -15.50 -17.62 2.47
N GLU A 121 -16.36 -18.29 1.70
CA GLU A 121 -16.18 -19.68 1.27
C GLU A 121 -14.86 -19.88 0.52
N LYS A 122 -14.55 -18.96 -0.39
CA LYS A 122 -13.32 -19.01 -1.20
C LYS A 122 -12.11 -18.36 -0.50
N GLN A 123 -12.27 -17.89 0.74
CA GLN A 123 -11.22 -17.24 1.54
C GLN A 123 -10.49 -16.11 0.79
N LEU A 124 -11.22 -15.34 -0.02
CA LEU A 124 -10.63 -14.36 -0.94
C LEU A 124 -9.90 -13.24 -0.19
N PHE A 125 -10.39 -12.86 1.00
CA PHE A 125 -9.75 -11.84 1.83
C PHE A 125 -8.36 -12.29 2.32
N THR A 126 -8.25 -13.54 2.77
CA THR A 126 -6.99 -14.12 3.27
C THR A 126 -5.99 -14.32 2.14
N ALA A 127 -6.45 -14.86 1.01
CA ALA A 127 -5.61 -15.01 -0.18
C ALA A 127 -5.07 -13.65 -0.66
N TRP A 128 -5.91 -12.61 -0.63
CA TRP A 128 -5.52 -11.26 -1.03
C TRP A 128 -4.47 -10.65 -0.11
N ILE A 129 -4.68 -10.72 1.22
CA ILE A 129 -3.74 -10.12 2.17
C ILE A 129 -2.40 -10.86 2.26
N ILE A 130 -2.33 -12.13 1.83
CA ILE A 130 -1.04 -12.85 1.72
C ILE A 130 -0.29 -12.43 0.44
N LYS A 131 -1.01 -12.11 -0.64
CA LYS A 131 -0.41 -11.67 -1.91
C LYS A 131 0.13 -10.23 -1.85
N MET A 132 -0.52 -9.37 -1.07
CA MET A 132 -0.25 -7.93 -1.01
C MET A 132 1.08 -7.47 -0.36
N PRO A 133 1.59 -8.06 0.73
CA PRO A 133 2.59 -7.40 1.56
C PRO A 133 3.99 -7.37 0.94
N HIS A 134 4.29 -8.20 -0.06
CA HIS A 134 5.49 -8.03 -0.90
C HIS A 134 5.46 -6.76 -1.74
N GLN A 135 4.30 -6.16 -1.98
CA GLN A 135 4.14 -4.95 -2.78
C GLN A 135 4.23 -3.68 -1.93
N ILE A 136 3.90 -3.75 -0.63
CA ILE A 136 4.02 -2.63 0.31
C ILE A 136 5.49 -2.45 0.76
N SER A 137 6.25 -3.54 0.90
CA SER A 137 7.68 -3.47 1.26
C SER A 137 8.59 -2.87 0.19
N VAL A 138 8.12 -2.70 -1.05
CA VAL A 138 8.88 -2.06 -2.14
C VAL A 138 8.88 -0.54 -2.00
N TYR A 139 7.98 0.01 -1.18
CA TYR A 139 7.97 1.42 -0.84
C TYR A 139 8.94 1.65 0.32
N SER A 140 10.24 1.59 0.02
CA SER A 140 11.25 2.30 0.80
C SER A 140 10.87 3.78 0.73
N PHE A 141 10.13 4.24 1.73
CA PHE A 141 9.76 5.63 1.90
C PHE A 141 11.04 6.46 1.90
N PRO A 142 11.34 7.25 0.85
CA PRO A 142 12.60 7.98 0.79
C PRO A 142 12.71 8.85 2.05
N ASP A 143 13.83 8.69 2.75
CA ASP A 143 14.13 9.54 3.89
C ASP A 143 14.28 10.97 3.38
N HIS A 144 13.74 11.90 4.16
CA HIS A 144 13.53 13.30 3.76
C HIS A 144 14.83 14.10 3.58
N ASP A 145 15.99 13.43 3.56
CA ASP A 145 17.32 14.03 3.63
C ASP A 145 18.10 13.91 2.32
N THR A 146 17.49 14.32 1.21
CA THR A 146 18.26 14.76 0.04
C THR A 146 17.75 16.11 -0.43
N ARG A 147 18.50 17.16 -0.06
CA ARG A 147 18.43 18.54 -0.59
C ARG A 147 18.81 18.63 -2.08
N THR A 148 18.37 17.68 -2.89
CA THR A 148 18.59 17.65 -4.35
C THR A 148 17.39 16.96 -4.99
N TRP A 149 16.25 17.66 -5.03
CA TRP A 149 15.19 17.35 -5.99
C TRP A 149 15.58 18.00 -7.31
N THR A 150 16.59 17.44 -7.98
CA THR A 150 16.92 17.85 -9.33
C THR A 150 15.78 17.40 -10.23
N LEU A 151 15.14 18.40 -10.83
CA LEU A 151 14.10 18.29 -11.83
C LEU A 151 14.42 17.16 -12.83
N TRP A 152 13.41 16.34 -13.11
CA TRP A 152 13.42 15.46 -14.27
C TRP A 152 13.57 16.33 -15.53
N GLY A 153 14.80 16.44 -16.04
CA GLY A 153 15.11 17.20 -17.24
C GLY A 153 16.57 17.63 -17.31
N GLY A 154 17.45 16.76 -17.83
CA GLY A 154 18.72 17.18 -18.42
C GLY A 154 19.99 16.56 -17.84
N ALA A 155 20.82 16.07 -18.75
CA ALA A 155 22.24 15.73 -18.65
C ALA A 155 22.64 14.44 -17.91
N MET A 156 23.16 13.51 -18.71
CA MET A 156 24.01 12.39 -18.29
C MET A 156 25.21 12.91 -17.48
N GLY A 157 25.51 12.24 -16.36
CA GLY A 157 26.71 12.46 -15.57
C GLY A 157 26.90 11.30 -14.60
N GLU A 158 27.99 10.57 -14.77
CA GLU A 158 28.34 9.36 -14.04
C GLU A 158 28.61 9.63 -12.54
N SER A 159 28.48 8.54 -11.77
CA SER A 159 28.93 8.34 -10.38
C SER A 159 28.01 8.84 -9.26
N THR A 160 27.12 7.94 -8.83
CA THR A 160 27.04 7.51 -7.43
C THR A 160 26.28 6.19 -7.38
N TYR A 161 27.04 5.12 -7.20
CA TYR A 161 26.59 3.74 -7.17
C TYR A 161 25.78 3.51 -5.89
N CYS A 162 24.45 3.46 -5.98
CA CYS A 162 23.57 3.14 -4.85
C CYS A 162 23.21 1.64 -4.87
N PRO A 163 23.73 0.81 -3.93
CA PRO A 163 23.66 -0.65 -4.01
C PRO A 163 22.27 -1.24 -3.72
N VAL A 164 21.24 -0.43 -3.51
CA VAL A 164 19.87 -0.89 -3.19
C VAL A 164 18.99 -1.04 -4.45
N PHE A 165 19.41 -0.51 -5.60
CA PHE A 165 18.62 -0.53 -6.84
C PHE A 165 18.76 -1.82 -7.67
N ASN A 166 19.71 -2.71 -7.35
CA ASN A 166 20.05 -3.82 -8.24
C ASN A 166 19.46 -5.19 -7.85
N TRP A 167 18.52 -5.24 -6.89
CA TRP A 167 18.00 -6.53 -6.39
C TRP A 167 16.66 -6.98 -6.98
N PHE A 168 16.00 -6.18 -7.82
CA PHE A 168 14.66 -6.51 -8.32
C PHE A 168 14.41 -6.28 -9.82
N TRP A 169 15.45 -6.06 -10.63
CA TRP A 169 15.32 -5.91 -12.08
C TRP A 169 15.40 -7.22 -12.92
N PRO A 170 16.01 -8.36 -12.51
CA PRO A 170 16.16 -9.49 -13.44
C PRO A 170 15.00 -10.52 -13.53
N LYS A 171 13.80 -10.32 -12.95
CA LYS A 171 12.74 -11.37 -13.01
C LYS A 171 11.40 -10.99 -13.64
N VAL A 172 11.25 -9.76 -14.18
CA VAL A 172 10.03 -9.37 -14.92
C VAL A 172 10.26 -9.22 -16.43
N VAL A 173 11.51 -9.30 -16.89
CA VAL A 173 11.83 -9.39 -18.33
C VAL A 173 12.45 -10.77 -18.62
N GLY A 174 11.62 -11.82 -18.59
CA GLY A 174 12.12 -13.18 -18.76
C GLY A 174 11.09 -14.25 -19.16
N LEU A 175 9.86 -13.88 -19.52
CA LEU A 175 8.83 -14.84 -19.95
C LEU A 175 7.94 -14.27 -21.07
N GLN A 176 8.53 -13.87 -22.20
CA GLN A 176 7.82 -13.85 -23.50
C GLN A 176 8.76 -14.22 -24.66
N LYS A 177 9.36 -15.41 -24.57
CA LYS A 177 9.84 -16.14 -25.76
C LYS A 177 9.30 -17.58 -25.74
N ARG A 178 8.14 -17.78 -26.38
CA ARG A 178 7.68 -19.02 -27.06
C ARG A 178 6.78 -18.50 -28.19
N LYS A 179 7.14 -18.55 -29.49
CA LYS A 179 7.04 -19.71 -30.41
C LYS A 179 5.77 -20.51 -30.05
N TYR A 180 4.66 -20.45 -30.78
CA TYR A 180 4.42 -20.48 -32.22
C TYR A 180 3.33 -19.49 -32.63
#